data_AF-A0A960H143-F1
#
_entry.id   AF-A0A960H143-F1
#
_cell.length_a   1.000
_cell.length_b   1.000
_cell.length_c   1.000
_cell.angle_alpha   90.00
_cell.angle_beta   90.00
_cell.angle_gamma   90.00
#
_symmetry.space_group_name_H-M   'P 1'
#
loop_
_entity.id
_entity.type
_entity.pdbx_description
1 polymer ?
#
loop_
_entity_poly.entity_id
_entity_poly.type
_entity_poly.pdbx_seq_one_letter_code
_entity_poly.pdbx_strand_id
1 'polypeptide(L)'
;MSRHSDAKKARRKKRRDARDTRWVPDQVMDSILKEGEPAELAARDVVESVLGVDYSPDDEYPPDVVELVQAATVFDEWIAQRGWTFDADFSLEGLASWIYPPSVTEFDDEAMEPATRVWFTTSGDGDDFPEQVSFALVGAAGEDDIRRVGPDVLIEHIAAIETYRDGDVAPGVG
;
A
#
# COMPACT_ATOMS: atom_id res chain seq x y z
N MET A 1 15.50 -27.82 -9.34
CA MET A 1 14.31 -27.54 -8.50
C MET A 1 14.78 -27.16 -7.10
N SER A 2 14.65 -25.89 -6.72
CA SER A 2 15.24 -25.34 -5.50
C SER A 2 14.31 -25.56 -4.29
N ARG A 3 14.80 -26.33 -3.31
CA ARG A 3 14.16 -26.62 -2.00
C ARG A 3 13.72 -25.39 -1.20
N HIS A 4 14.26 -24.22 -1.54
CA HIS A 4 13.98 -22.95 -0.88
C HIS A 4 12.57 -22.41 -1.23
N SER A 5 12.10 -22.63 -2.48
CA SER A 5 10.78 -22.18 -2.93
C SER A 5 9.65 -22.94 -2.23
N ASP A 6 9.80 -24.25 -2.05
CA ASP A 6 8.80 -25.08 -1.38
C ASP A 6 8.69 -24.75 0.11
N ALA A 7 9.81 -24.44 0.76
CA ALA A 7 9.82 -23.99 2.15
C ALA A 7 9.12 -22.62 2.33
N LYS A 8 9.27 -21.70 1.35
CA LYS A 8 8.57 -20.40 1.33
C LYS A 8 7.06 -20.59 1.15
N LYS A 9 6.64 -21.44 0.21
CA LYS A 9 5.23 -21.80 -0.01
C LYS A 9 4.58 -22.44 1.22
N ALA A 10 5.30 -23.35 1.88
CA ALA A 10 4.82 -24.02 3.09
C ALA A 10 4.65 -23.06 4.28
N ARG A 11 5.57 -22.08 4.44
CA ARG A 11 5.43 -21.04 5.47
C ARG A 11 4.28 -20.09 5.19
N ARG A 12 4.14 -19.63 3.93
CA ARG A 12 3.02 -18.77 3.49
C ARG A 12 1.68 -19.46 3.74
N LYS A 13 1.54 -20.73 3.34
CA LYS A 13 0.34 -21.54 3.59
C LYS A 13 0.06 -21.71 5.09
N LYS A 14 1.06 -22.06 5.90
CA LYS A 14 0.87 -22.27 7.34
C LYS A 14 0.47 -20.99 8.09
N ARG A 15 1.00 -19.83 7.67
CA ARG A 15 0.60 -18.52 8.21
C ARG A 15 -0.81 -18.14 7.76
N ARG A 16 -1.16 -18.42 6.51
CA ARG A 16 -2.51 -18.25 5.95
C ARG A 16 -3.54 -19.10 6.69
N ASP A 17 -3.26 -20.38 6.89
CA ASP A 17 -4.14 -21.31 7.62
C ASP A 17 -4.32 -20.91 9.11
N ALA A 18 -3.35 -20.21 9.69
CA ALA A 18 -3.45 -19.65 11.04
C ALA A 18 -4.22 -18.31 11.10
N ARG A 19 -4.35 -17.61 9.96
CA ARG A 19 -5.06 -16.33 9.80
C ARG A 19 -6.50 -16.51 9.27
N ASP A 20 -6.78 -17.61 8.56
CA ASP A 20 -8.08 -18.00 7.99
C ASP A 20 -9.22 -18.14 9.03
N THR A 21 -8.93 -18.07 10.32
CA THR A 21 -9.97 -18.08 11.38
C THR A 21 -10.31 -16.67 11.90
N ARG A 22 -9.62 -15.62 11.45
CA ARG A 22 -9.91 -14.22 11.80
C ARG A 22 -9.22 -13.26 10.82
N TRP A 23 -9.58 -13.35 9.55
CA TRP A 23 -9.09 -12.45 8.51
C TRP A 23 -10.25 -12.08 7.61
N VAL A 24 -10.94 -10.99 7.98
CA VAL A 24 -11.19 -9.73 7.27
C VAL A 24 -11.99 -8.87 8.28
N PRO A 25 -11.88 -7.53 8.35
CA PRO A 25 -13.08 -6.73 8.61
C PRO A 25 -13.92 -6.82 7.34
N ASP A 26 -14.58 -7.98 7.12
CA ASP A 26 -15.36 -8.29 5.91
C ASP A 26 -16.27 -7.11 5.57
N GLN A 27 -16.85 -6.48 6.58
CA GLN A 27 -17.71 -5.32 6.36
C GLN A 27 -17.04 -4.09 5.73
N VAL A 28 -15.76 -3.81 5.96
CA VAL A 28 -15.14 -2.60 5.37
C VAL A 28 -14.70 -2.89 3.94
N MET A 29 -13.98 -3.99 3.72
CA MET A 29 -13.52 -4.35 2.37
C MET A 29 -14.68 -4.82 1.47
N ASP A 30 -15.67 -5.58 1.98
CA ASP A 30 -16.87 -6.00 1.23
C ASP A 30 -17.86 -4.85 0.98
N SER A 31 -17.80 -3.75 1.77
CA SER A 31 -18.55 -2.53 1.45
C SER A 31 -17.88 -1.72 0.35
N ILE A 32 -16.55 -1.65 0.34
CA ILE A 32 -15.78 -0.94 -0.70
C ILE A 32 -15.81 -1.72 -2.03
N LEU A 33 -15.72 -3.05 -1.98
CA LEU A 33 -15.85 -3.94 -3.15
C LEU A 33 -17.20 -3.86 -3.88
N LYS A 34 -18.22 -3.23 -3.26
CA LYS A 34 -19.60 -3.20 -3.76
C LYS A 34 -19.99 -1.91 -4.49
N GLU A 35 -19.21 -0.84 -4.34
CA GLU A 35 -19.51 0.49 -4.90
C GLU A 35 -18.22 1.18 -5.34
N GLY A 36 -17.86 1.06 -6.63
CA GLY A 36 -16.77 1.82 -7.24
C GLY A 36 -16.30 1.22 -8.56
N GLU A 37 -16.56 1.90 -9.68
CA GLU A 37 -15.70 1.71 -10.86
C GLU A 37 -14.55 2.72 -10.73
N PRO A 38 -13.29 2.27 -10.76
CA PRO A 38 -12.16 3.15 -10.54
C PRO A 38 -12.08 4.22 -11.63
N ALA A 39 -11.43 5.35 -11.32
CA ALA A 39 -10.90 6.21 -12.36
C ALA A 39 -9.90 5.37 -13.18
N GLU A 40 -10.35 4.91 -14.36
CA GLU A 40 -9.72 3.86 -15.17
C GLU A 40 -8.21 4.07 -15.39
N LEU A 41 -7.76 5.33 -15.42
CA LEU A 41 -6.35 5.72 -15.56
C LEU A 41 -5.52 5.52 -14.28
N ALA A 42 -6.02 5.89 -13.09
CA ALA A 42 -5.27 5.73 -11.85
C ALA A 42 -5.14 4.25 -11.46
N ALA A 43 -6.23 3.49 -11.62
CA ALA A 43 -6.18 2.04 -11.42
C ALA A 43 -5.20 1.37 -12.39
N ARG A 44 -5.08 1.86 -13.62
CA ARG A 44 -4.08 1.36 -14.57
C ARG A 44 -2.65 1.61 -14.09
N ASP A 45 -2.35 2.81 -13.58
CA ASP A 45 -1.00 3.13 -13.08
C ASP A 45 -0.62 2.28 -11.86
N VAL A 46 -1.58 1.98 -10.99
CA VAL A 46 -1.39 1.06 -9.85
C VAL A 46 -1.17 -0.37 -10.33
N VAL A 47 -1.96 -0.86 -11.29
CA VAL A 47 -1.81 -2.21 -11.84
C VAL A 47 -0.46 -2.36 -12.54
N GLU A 48 -0.03 -1.36 -13.30
CA GLU A 48 1.28 -1.31 -13.96
C GLU A 48 2.42 -1.32 -12.93
N SER A 49 2.27 -0.60 -11.82
CA SER A 49 3.22 -0.67 -10.72
C SER A 49 3.23 -2.05 -10.05
N VAL A 50 2.07 -2.67 -9.81
CA VAL A 50 1.97 -3.97 -9.11
C VAL A 50 2.50 -5.13 -9.96
N LEU A 51 2.21 -5.13 -11.26
CA LEU A 51 2.50 -6.25 -12.17
C LEU A 51 3.65 -5.99 -13.14
N GLY A 52 4.05 -4.73 -13.32
CA GLY A 52 5.02 -4.32 -14.33
C GLY A 52 4.37 -3.86 -15.64
N VAL A 53 5.20 -3.21 -16.47
CA VAL A 53 4.84 -2.67 -17.79
C VAL A 53 4.48 -3.75 -18.82
N ASP A 54 4.76 -5.02 -18.53
CA ASP A 54 4.41 -6.18 -19.36
C ASP A 54 3.06 -6.82 -18.98
N TYR A 55 2.29 -6.17 -18.11
CA TYR A 55 0.90 -6.53 -17.85
C TYR A 55 0.06 -6.53 -19.13
N SER A 56 -0.64 -7.63 -19.37
CA SER A 56 -1.62 -7.76 -20.44
C SER A 56 -2.97 -8.09 -19.81
N PRO A 57 -4.02 -7.25 -19.98
CA PRO A 57 -5.34 -7.52 -19.41
C PRO A 57 -6.00 -8.78 -19.98
N ASP A 58 -5.50 -9.30 -21.10
CA ASP A 58 -5.97 -10.52 -21.75
C ASP A 58 -5.27 -11.79 -21.23
N ASP A 59 -4.24 -11.66 -20.38
CA ASP A 59 -3.50 -12.80 -19.83
C ASP A 59 -4.24 -13.46 -18.66
N GLU A 60 -4.15 -14.79 -18.57
CA GLU A 60 -4.70 -15.55 -17.45
C GLU A 60 -3.71 -15.56 -16.28
N TYR A 61 -3.97 -14.74 -15.27
CA TYR A 61 -3.15 -14.64 -14.08
C TYR A 61 -3.52 -15.70 -13.02
N PRO A 62 -2.55 -16.19 -12.23
CA PRO A 62 -2.84 -17.00 -11.05
C PRO A 62 -3.82 -16.30 -10.09
N PRO A 63 -4.70 -17.05 -9.38
CA PRO A 63 -5.69 -16.45 -8.48
C PRO A 63 -5.09 -15.51 -7.41
N ASP A 64 -3.90 -15.82 -6.90
CA ASP A 64 -3.22 -14.98 -5.91
C ASP A 64 -2.71 -13.65 -6.49
N VAL A 65 -2.43 -13.61 -7.79
CA VAL A 65 -2.07 -12.37 -8.50
C VAL A 65 -3.34 -11.53 -8.74
N VAL A 66 -4.44 -12.17 -9.13
CA VAL A 66 -5.74 -11.49 -9.29
C VAL A 66 -6.21 -10.87 -7.97
N GLU A 67 -6.13 -11.63 -6.87
CA GLU A 67 -6.47 -11.14 -5.52
C GLU A 67 -5.58 -9.96 -5.11
N LEU A 68 -4.27 -10.02 -5.40
CA LEU A 68 -3.34 -8.94 -5.11
C LEU A 68 -3.70 -7.65 -5.87
N VAL A 69 -3.94 -7.76 -7.17
CA VAL A 69 -4.33 -6.63 -8.03
C VAL A 69 -5.63 -6.01 -7.54
N GLN A 70 -6.63 -6.84 -7.27
CA GLN A 70 -7.91 -6.36 -6.76
C GLN A 70 -7.75 -5.61 -5.43
N ALA A 71 -6.97 -6.15 -4.50
CA ALA A 71 -6.70 -5.48 -3.23
C ALA A 71 -5.95 -4.15 -3.43
N ALA A 72 -5.00 -4.08 -4.37
CA ALA A 72 -4.25 -2.87 -4.67
C ALA A 72 -5.14 -1.78 -5.29
N THR A 73 -6.01 -2.15 -6.23
CA THR A 73 -6.99 -1.23 -6.84
C THR A 73 -8.00 -0.72 -5.82
N VAL A 74 -8.49 -1.58 -4.92
CA VAL A 74 -9.39 -1.17 -3.82
C VAL A 74 -8.69 -0.19 -2.88
N PHE A 75 -7.43 -0.43 -2.56
CA PHE A 75 -6.64 0.47 -1.72
C PHE A 75 -6.43 1.84 -2.40
N ASP A 76 -6.07 1.84 -3.68
CA ASP A 76 -5.93 3.06 -4.49
C ASP A 76 -7.21 3.89 -4.49
N GLU A 77 -8.35 3.24 -4.77
CA GLU A 77 -9.63 3.93 -4.79
C GLU A 77 -9.94 4.56 -3.43
N TRP A 78 -9.79 3.78 -2.36
CA TRP A 78 -10.03 4.25 -1.01
C TRP A 78 -9.14 5.45 -0.66
N ILE A 79 -7.84 5.39 -0.95
CA ILE A 79 -6.91 6.46 -0.58
C ILE A 79 -7.10 7.71 -1.46
N ALA A 80 -7.39 7.54 -2.75
CA ALA A 80 -7.66 8.62 -3.69
C ALA A 80 -8.95 9.39 -3.35
N GLN A 81 -10.01 8.72 -2.89
CA GLN A 81 -11.24 9.36 -2.41
C GLN A 81 -10.99 10.31 -1.22
N ARG A 82 -9.88 10.14 -0.50
CA ARG A 82 -9.46 10.99 0.62
C ARG A 82 -8.55 12.15 0.22
N GLY A 83 -8.29 12.32 -1.08
CA GLY A 83 -7.48 13.40 -1.63
C GLY A 83 -5.99 13.09 -1.74
N TRP A 84 -5.58 11.83 -1.58
CA TRP A 84 -4.23 11.39 -1.92
C TRP A 84 -4.07 11.27 -3.43
N THR A 85 -2.85 11.46 -3.92
CA THR A 85 -2.52 11.39 -5.35
C THR A 85 -1.48 10.31 -5.57
N PHE A 86 -1.73 9.42 -6.53
CA PHE A 86 -0.75 8.43 -6.95
C PHE A 86 0.53 9.12 -7.44
N ASP A 87 1.66 8.71 -6.91
CA ASP A 87 2.96 9.27 -7.23
C ASP A 87 3.63 8.38 -8.27
N ALA A 88 3.42 8.72 -9.54
CA ALA A 88 3.98 7.98 -10.67
C ALA A 88 5.52 8.05 -10.74
N ASP A 89 6.15 9.07 -10.12
CA ASP A 89 7.61 9.22 -10.14
C ASP A 89 8.28 8.26 -9.14
N PHE A 90 7.59 7.95 -8.03
CA PHE A 90 8.06 7.02 -7.01
C PHE A 90 7.45 5.62 -7.11
N SER A 91 6.39 5.45 -7.89
CA SER A 91 5.78 4.15 -8.13
C SER A 91 6.55 3.41 -9.21
N LEU A 92 7.20 2.32 -8.81
CA LEU A 92 8.03 1.47 -9.65
C LEU A 92 7.42 0.08 -9.77
N GLU A 93 8.01 -0.76 -10.61
CA GLU A 93 7.64 -2.18 -10.67
C GLU A 93 7.81 -2.82 -9.28
N GLY A 94 6.71 -3.36 -8.76
CA GLY A 94 6.61 -3.95 -7.43
C GLY A 94 6.47 -2.96 -6.28
N LEU A 95 6.27 -1.66 -6.52
CA LEU A 95 6.09 -0.64 -5.49
C LEU A 95 5.13 0.46 -5.95
N ALA A 96 3.99 0.59 -5.26
CA ALA A 96 3.00 1.65 -5.51
C ALA A 96 3.06 2.69 -4.37
N SER A 97 3.05 3.98 -4.71
CA SER A 97 3.19 5.10 -3.77
C SER A 97 2.15 6.19 -4.02
N TRP A 98 1.72 6.85 -2.95
CA TRP A 98 0.84 8.01 -2.96
C TRP A 98 1.41 9.12 -2.07
N ILE A 99 1.20 10.37 -2.47
CA ILE A 99 1.46 11.56 -1.65
C ILE A 99 0.14 12.17 -1.19
N TYR A 100 0.17 12.83 -0.04
CA TYR A 100 -0.96 13.65 0.43
C TYR A 100 -0.67 15.14 0.16
N PRO A 101 -1.19 15.72 -0.94
CA PRO A 101 -0.85 17.08 -1.35
C PRO A 101 -1.06 18.16 -0.27
N PRO A 102 -2.10 18.10 0.59
CA PRO A 102 -2.28 19.10 1.65
C PRO A 102 -1.19 19.11 2.74
N SER A 103 -0.30 18.11 2.78
CA SER A 103 0.85 18.05 3.70
C SER A 103 2.14 18.59 3.11
N VAL A 104 2.17 18.94 1.82
CA VAL A 104 3.40 19.39 1.14
C VAL A 104 4.01 20.60 1.86
N THR A 105 5.31 20.52 2.12
CA THR A 105 6.13 21.60 2.65
C THR A 105 7.51 21.58 2.00
N GLU A 106 8.16 22.73 1.98
CA GLU A 106 9.52 22.87 1.47
C GLU A 106 10.53 22.71 2.60
N PHE A 107 11.60 21.97 2.35
CA PHE A 107 12.74 21.82 3.25
C PHE A 107 14.02 22.23 2.53
N ASP A 108 14.96 22.82 3.27
CA ASP A 108 16.30 23.13 2.75
C ASP A 108 17.14 21.84 2.58
N ASP A 109 16.80 20.78 3.31
CA ASP A 109 17.45 19.47 3.24
C ASP A 109 16.64 18.51 2.37
N GLU A 110 17.22 18.08 1.25
CA GLU A 110 16.62 17.15 0.29
C GLU A 110 16.41 15.74 0.87
N ALA A 111 17.01 15.42 2.02
CA ALA A 111 16.78 14.15 2.72
C ALA A 111 15.43 14.09 3.45
N MET A 112 14.78 15.24 3.64
CA MET A 112 13.49 15.34 4.34
C MET A 112 12.35 15.02 3.37
N GLU A 113 11.39 14.19 3.80
CA GLU A 113 10.18 13.91 3.04
C GLU A 113 9.34 15.19 2.88
N PRO A 114 9.18 15.74 1.66
CA PRO A 114 8.50 17.01 1.45
C PRO A 114 6.98 16.90 1.61
N ALA A 115 6.43 15.68 1.67
CA ALA A 115 5.03 15.42 1.88
C ALA A 115 4.85 14.12 2.66
N THR A 116 3.69 13.96 3.29
CA THR A 116 3.29 12.68 3.84
C THR A 116 3.06 11.70 2.69
N ARG A 117 3.71 10.53 2.78
CA ARG A 117 3.75 9.51 1.75
C ARG A 117 3.29 8.17 2.31
N VAL A 118 2.50 7.44 1.54
CA VAL A 118 2.10 6.06 1.80
C VAL A 118 2.53 5.21 0.62
N TRP A 119 3.07 4.03 0.87
CA TRP A 119 3.43 3.10 -0.20
C TRP A 119 3.35 1.65 0.27
N PHE A 120 3.34 0.73 -0.68
CA PHE A 120 3.52 -0.68 -0.40
C PHE A 120 4.36 -1.36 -1.47
N THR A 121 4.96 -2.50 -1.12
CA THR A 121 5.71 -3.36 -2.04
C THR A 121 4.93 -4.64 -2.31
N THR A 122 5.18 -5.30 -3.45
CA THR A 122 4.54 -6.57 -3.83
C THR A 122 5.52 -7.69 -4.17
N SER A 123 6.82 -7.39 -4.21
CA SER A 123 7.87 -8.27 -4.73
C SER A 123 8.84 -8.85 -3.69
N GLY A 124 8.63 -8.57 -2.40
CA GLY A 124 9.54 -8.92 -1.30
C GLY A 124 9.39 -10.31 -0.65
N ASP A 125 10.08 -10.47 0.48
CA ASP A 125 10.25 -11.73 1.23
C ASP A 125 9.24 -11.94 2.37
N GLY A 126 8.07 -11.28 2.31
CA GLY A 126 6.91 -11.58 3.16
C GLY A 126 6.38 -10.44 4.03
N ASP A 127 6.90 -9.23 3.84
CA ASP A 127 6.48 -7.98 4.51
C ASP A 127 5.88 -7.01 3.46
N ASP A 128 5.11 -7.57 2.52
CA ASP A 128 4.55 -6.91 1.35
C ASP A 128 3.03 -6.73 1.49
N PHE A 129 2.44 -5.97 0.58
CA PHE A 129 0.99 -5.91 0.42
C PHE A 129 0.43 -7.29 0.02
N PRO A 130 -0.73 -7.71 0.56
CA PRO A 130 -1.69 -6.98 1.42
C PRO A 130 -1.41 -7.03 2.93
N GLU A 131 -0.31 -7.62 3.37
CA GLU A 131 0.00 -7.76 4.80
C GLU A 131 0.48 -6.46 5.45
N GLN A 132 1.16 -5.62 4.68
CA GLN A 132 1.83 -4.43 5.18
C GLN A 132 1.76 -3.27 4.19
N VAL A 133 1.61 -2.07 4.75
CA VAL A 133 1.82 -0.78 4.09
C VAL A 133 2.87 -0.01 4.89
N SER A 134 3.59 0.85 4.20
CA SER A 134 4.57 1.75 4.80
C SER A 134 4.11 3.18 4.63
N PHE A 135 4.44 4.04 5.58
CA PHE A 135 4.23 5.48 5.43
C PHE A 135 5.34 6.26 6.12
N ALA A 136 5.58 7.45 5.59
CA ALA A 136 6.46 8.46 6.15
C ALA A 136 5.66 9.74 6.27
N LEU A 137 5.78 10.40 7.42
CA LEU A 137 5.16 11.70 7.64
C LEU A 137 6.01 12.78 6.96
N VAL A 138 5.37 13.89 6.58
CA VAL A 138 6.12 15.07 6.12
C VAL A 138 7.20 15.46 7.13
N GLY A 139 8.42 15.69 6.67
CA GLY A 139 9.58 15.98 7.52
C GLY A 139 10.29 14.75 8.10
N ALA A 140 9.90 13.53 7.71
CA ALA A 140 10.69 12.33 8.00
C ALA A 140 12.07 12.41 7.31
N ALA A 141 13.14 12.04 8.01
CA ALA A 141 14.52 12.26 7.57
C ALA A 141 15.32 10.96 7.33
N GLY A 142 14.68 9.80 7.45
CA GLY A 142 15.35 8.52 7.27
C GLY A 142 14.51 7.30 7.59
N GLU A 143 15.14 6.13 7.52
CA GLU A 143 14.47 4.84 7.66
C GLU A 143 13.82 4.62 9.04
N ASP A 144 14.38 5.21 10.10
CA ASP A 144 13.84 5.12 11.46
C ASP A 144 12.48 5.85 11.61
N ASP A 145 12.18 6.79 10.72
CA ASP A 145 10.91 7.53 10.70
C ASP A 145 9.83 6.81 9.88
N ILE A 146 10.21 5.77 9.13
CA ILE A 146 9.29 4.97 8.31
C ILE A 146 8.49 4.04 9.20
N ARG A 147 7.16 4.20 9.17
CA ARG A 147 6.23 3.32 9.87
C ARG A 147 5.72 2.23 8.96
N ARG A 148 5.64 1.01 9.50
CA ARG A 148 5.20 -0.20 8.81
C ARG A 148 4.06 -0.82 9.59
N VAL A 149 2.88 -0.85 9.00
CA VAL A 149 1.64 -1.28 9.67
C VAL A 149 0.80 -2.13 8.73
N GLY A 150 -0.16 -2.88 9.25
CA GLY A 150 -1.18 -3.51 8.41
C GLY A 150 -2.11 -2.46 7.78
N PRO A 151 -2.70 -2.71 6.60
CA PRO A 151 -3.66 -1.78 5.97
C PRO A 151 -4.79 -1.34 6.92
N ASP A 152 -5.33 -2.26 7.73
CA ASP A 152 -6.40 -1.96 8.69
C ASP A 152 -5.99 -0.88 9.70
N VAL A 153 -4.74 -0.93 10.18
CA VAL A 153 -4.21 0.03 11.15
C VAL A 153 -4.00 1.39 10.50
N LEU A 154 -3.51 1.41 9.25
CA LEU A 154 -3.43 2.64 8.47
C LEU A 154 -4.82 3.26 8.29
N ILE A 155 -5.81 2.47 7.88
CA ILE A 155 -7.19 2.92 7.65
C ILE A 155 -7.79 3.50 8.94
N GLU A 156 -7.58 2.85 10.09
CA GLU A 156 -8.05 3.33 11.38
C GLU A 156 -7.43 4.69 11.78
N HIS A 157 -6.15 4.90 11.44
CA HIS A 157 -5.39 6.08 11.87
C HIS A 157 -5.22 7.15 10.77
N ILE A 158 -5.77 6.93 9.57
CA ILE A 158 -5.53 7.77 8.40
C ILE A 158 -5.88 9.24 8.63
N ALA A 159 -6.94 9.51 9.39
CA ALA A 159 -7.36 10.88 9.68
C ALA A 159 -6.32 11.63 10.53
N ALA A 160 -5.66 10.95 11.48
CA ALA A 160 -4.61 11.55 12.28
C ALA A 160 -3.35 11.83 11.43
N ILE A 161 -3.01 10.90 10.52
CA ILE A 161 -1.92 11.05 9.56
C ILE A 161 -2.17 12.24 8.62
N GLU A 162 -3.38 12.37 8.07
CA GLU A 162 -3.77 13.48 7.18
C GLU A 162 -3.74 14.85 7.86
N THR A 163 -3.96 14.91 9.18
CA THR A 163 -3.89 16.16 9.95
C THR A 163 -2.48 16.56 10.36
N TYR A 164 -1.52 15.62 10.37
CA TYR A 164 -0.16 15.87 10.81
C TYR A 164 0.55 16.88 9.92
N ARG A 165 1.27 17.84 10.51
CA ARG A 165 2.22 18.73 9.83
C ARG A 165 3.58 18.69 10.53
N ASP A 166 4.62 19.09 9.81
CA ASP A 166 5.97 19.15 10.39
C ASP A 166 5.98 20.00 11.68
N GLY A 167 6.66 19.48 12.71
CA GLY A 167 6.69 20.03 14.06
C GLY A 167 5.52 19.63 14.98
N ASP A 168 4.47 18.99 14.46
CA ASP A 168 3.41 18.42 15.30
C ASP A 168 3.92 17.18 16.08
N VAL A 169 3.18 16.82 17.13
CA VAL A 169 3.38 15.53 17.79
C VAL A 169 2.93 14.43 16.83
N ALA A 170 3.84 13.53 16.47
CA ALA A 170 3.54 12.42 15.58
C ALA A 170 2.37 11.57 16.11
N PRO A 171 1.42 11.16 15.25
CA PRO A 171 0.31 10.32 15.65
C PRO A 171 0.81 8.98 16.18
N GLY A 172 0.21 8.53 17.29
CA GLY A 172 0.47 7.20 17.83
C GLY A 172 -0.19 6.15 16.96
N VAL A 173 0.53 5.65 15.97
CA VAL A 173 0.12 4.51 15.13
C VAL A 173 0.89 3.28 15.64
N GLY A 174 0.15 2.20 15.93
CA GLY A 174 0.59 1.04 16.71
C GLY A 174 1.85 0.32 16.24
#